data_AF-A0A841JCC0-F1
#
_entry.id   AF-A0A841JCC0-F1
#
_cell.length_a   1.000
_cell.length_b   1.000
_cell.length_c   1.000
_cell.angle_alpha   90.00
_cell.angle_beta   90.00
_cell.angle_gamma   90.00
#
_symmetry.space_group_name_H-M   'P 1'
#
loop_
_entity.id
_entity.type
_entity.pdbx_description
1 polymer ?
#
loop_
_entity_poly.entity_id
_entity_poly.type
_entity_poly.pdbx_seq_one_letter_code
_entity_poly.pdbx_strand_id
1 'polypeptide(L)'
;MKKIALITAICLFVFSVFSCSKKKDTTPVTNSDSNWKFGAYTYNRGASSQTSSSAFNVMVVTTTDGADKGAYSGSALIFTWNPLGAGKYTITTSTLVLNSPGTKLINVQCQIGTAVNTGSTRYDSGSTTATADVTVDASGKYHVTITQPVVLTKTLTTGTGVQGAADTYPLTVNNGY
;
A
#
# COMPACT_ATOMS: atom_id res chain seq x y z
N MET A 1 3.78 16.57 84.70
CA MET A 1 3.79 17.68 83.71
C MET A 1 3.11 17.18 82.45
N LYS A 2 1.91 17.70 82.16
CA LYS A 2 1.05 17.30 81.03
C LYS A 2 1.57 17.92 79.73
N LYS A 3 1.69 17.13 78.66
CA LYS A 3 1.76 17.64 77.29
C LYS A 3 0.67 16.93 76.48
N ILE A 4 -0.37 17.71 76.21
CA ILE A 4 -1.45 17.44 75.27
C ILE A 4 -0.91 17.83 73.88
N ALA A 5 -1.05 16.94 72.90
CA ALA A 5 -0.94 17.25 71.48
C ALA A 5 -1.96 16.35 70.76
N LEU A 6 -3.21 16.83 70.68
CA LEU A 6 -3.80 17.49 69.51
C LEU A 6 -4.12 16.50 68.38
N ILE A 7 -5.37 16.02 68.44
CA ILE A 7 -6.12 15.39 67.36
C ILE A 7 -6.24 16.41 66.22
N THR A 8 -5.93 16.03 64.99
CA THR A 8 -6.33 16.83 63.82
C THR A 8 -6.89 15.93 62.73
N ALA A 9 -8.04 16.40 62.24
CA ALA A 9 -9.03 15.69 61.49
C ALA A 9 -8.59 15.29 60.08
N ILE A 10 -9.24 14.21 59.64
CA ILE A 10 -9.43 13.76 58.27
C ILE A 10 -9.84 14.95 57.38
N CYS A 11 -9.02 15.25 56.37
CA CYS A 11 -9.44 15.97 55.17
C CYS A 11 -9.34 15.01 53.99
N LEU A 12 -10.50 14.50 53.56
CA LEU A 12 -10.68 13.97 52.22
C LEU A 12 -10.30 15.08 51.22
N PHE A 13 -9.30 14.82 50.40
CA PHE A 13 -9.19 15.46 49.10
C PHE A 13 -8.85 14.40 48.06
N VAL A 14 -9.89 14.04 47.32
CA VAL A 14 -9.84 13.26 46.09
C VAL A 14 -9.25 14.20 45.03
N PHE A 15 -8.02 13.93 44.59
CA PHE A 15 -7.51 14.47 43.33
C PHE A 15 -6.80 13.37 42.54
N SER A 16 -7.55 12.86 41.57
CA SER A 16 -7.12 12.54 40.21
C SER A 16 -5.73 11.92 40.06
N VAL A 17 -5.75 10.61 39.84
CA VAL A 17 -4.72 9.83 39.17
C VAL A 17 -4.22 10.54 37.90
N PHE A 18 -3.09 11.24 37.99
CA PHE A 18 -2.24 11.45 36.81
C PHE A 18 -1.55 10.13 36.47
N SER A 19 -2.33 9.21 35.93
CA SER A 19 -1.78 8.14 35.10
C SER A 19 -1.22 8.83 33.86
N CYS A 20 0.10 9.02 33.86
CA CYS A 20 0.88 9.32 32.68
C CYS A 20 0.83 8.06 31.79
N SER A 21 -0.34 7.79 31.22
CA SER A 21 -0.55 6.74 30.25
C SER A 21 0.05 7.22 28.95
N LYS A 22 1.32 6.82 28.79
CA LYS A 22 1.93 6.33 27.55
C LYS A 22 1.44 7.02 26.29
N LYS A 23 2.41 7.66 25.60
CA LYS A 23 2.37 7.86 24.15
C LYS A 23 1.53 6.75 23.55
N LYS A 24 0.48 7.09 22.80
CA LYS A 24 -0.28 6.13 22.01
C LYS A 24 0.75 5.42 21.14
N ASP A 25 1.24 4.28 21.61
CA ASP A 25 1.90 3.31 20.78
C ASP A 25 0.89 3.06 19.68
N THR A 26 1.25 3.48 18.48
CA THR A 26 0.55 3.10 17.27
C THR A 26 0.34 1.61 17.37
N THR A 27 -0.92 1.20 17.47
CA THR A 27 -1.31 -0.20 17.35
C THR A 27 -0.51 -0.79 16.19
N PRO A 28 0.22 -1.90 16.39
CA PRO A 28 0.96 -2.54 15.30
C PRO A 28 -0.01 -2.71 14.13
N VAL A 29 0.42 -2.36 12.91
CA VAL A 29 -0.37 -2.59 11.71
C VAL A 29 -0.64 -4.10 11.65
N THR A 30 -1.82 -4.52 12.12
CA THR A 30 -2.38 -5.84 11.87
C THR A 30 -2.35 -6.01 10.37
N ASN A 31 -1.65 -7.05 9.90
CA ASN A 31 -1.52 -7.45 8.50
C ASN A 31 -2.61 -6.82 7.64
N SER A 32 -2.25 -5.78 6.88
CA SER A 32 -3.25 -5.11 6.06
C SER A 32 -3.88 -6.16 5.16
N ASP A 33 -5.20 -6.17 5.14
CA ASP A 33 -6.00 -6.97 4.22
C ASP A 33 -5.65 -6.70 2.76
N SER A 34 -4.93 -5.61 2.49
CA SER A 34 -4.32 -5.26 1.21
C SER A 34 -2.81 -5.05 1.35
N ASN A 35 -2.01 -5.94 0.77
CA ASN A 35 -0.55 -5.83 0.82
C ASN A 35 0.08 -6.37 -0.46
N TRP A 36 1.33 -5.97 -0.70
CA TRP A 36 2.10 -6.49 -1.83
C TRP A 36 3.55 -6.71 -1.45
N LYS A 37 4.20 -7.62 -2.17
CA LYS A 37 5.63 -7.85 -2.08
C LYS A 37 6.28 -7.41 -3.38
N PHE A 38 7.34 -6.63 -3.29
CA PHE A 38 8.13 -6.20 -4.44
C PHE A 38 9.60 -6.46 -4.15
N GLY A 39 10.15 -7.50 -4.79
CA GLY A 39 11.44 -8.06 -4.39
C GLY A 39 11.41 -8.54 -2.94
N ALA A 40 12.35 -8.04 -2.13
CA ALA A 40 12.45 -8.36 -0.70
C ALA A 40 11.52 -7.54 0.19
N TYR A 41 10.85 -6.50 -0.34
CA TYR A 41 10.08 -5.55 0.45
C TYR A 41 8.60 -5.91 0.48
N THR A 42 8.01 -5.90 1.68
CA THR A 42 6.55 -6.02 1.86
C THR A 42 5.97 -4.65 2.18
N TYR A 43 4.94 -4.26 1.44
CA TYR A 43 4.25 -2.99 1.58
C TYR A 43 2.79 -3.24 1.97
N ASN A 44 2.31 -2.48 2.96
CA ASN A 44 0.92 -2.49 3.38
C ASN A 44 0.21 -1.28 2.81
N ARG A 45 -1.02 -1.46 2.37
CA ARG A 45 -1.86 -0.35 1.91
C ARG A 45 -2.08 0.66 3.04
N GLY A 46 -1.97 1.93 2.68
CA GLY A 46 -2.47 3.06 3.46
C GLY A 46 -3.73 3.66 2.86
N ALA A 47 -3.63 4.16 1.63
CA ALA A 47 -4.74 4.76 0.91
C ALA A 47 -4.90 4.13 -0.47
N SER A 48 -6.07 4.29 -1.06
CA SER A 48 -6.33 3.88 -2.42
C SER A 48 -7.41 4.70 -3.07
N SER A 49 -7.38 4.76 -4.39
CA SER A 49 -8.42 5.37 -5.22
C SER A 49 -8.65 4.54 -6.47
N GLN A 50 -9.88 4.56 -6.96
CA GLN A 50 -10.29 3.89 -8.19
C GLN A 50 -11.07 4.85 -9.05
N THR A 51 -10.80 4.83 -10.35
CA THR A 51 -11.55 5.59 -11.35
C THR A 51 -11.84 4.71 -12.55
N SER A 52 -12.95 4.97 -13.21
CA SER A 52 -13.44 4.19 -14.32
C SER A 52 -13.85 5.09 -15.48
N SER A 53 -13.54 4.65 -16.68
CA SER A 53 -14.01 5.23 -17.93
C SER A 53 -14.59 4.13 -18.82
N SER A 54 -15.12 4.50 -19.99
CA SER A 54 -15.53 3.52 -21.00
C SER A 54 -14.36 2.75 -21.61
N ALA A 55 -13.13 3.27 -21.52
CA ALA A 55 -11.94 2.67 -22.14
C ALA A 55 -11.19 1.73 -21.18
N PHE A 56 -11.04 2.14 -19.92
CA PHE A 56 -10.29 1.41 -18.90
C PHE A 56 -10.67 1.87 -17.49
N ASN A 57 -10.39 0.99 -16.53
CA ASN A 57 -10.35 1.28 -15.11
C ASN A 57 -8.92 1.54 -14.67
N VAL A 58 -8.76 2.39 -13.66
CA VAL A 58 -7.47 2.64 -13.00
C VAL A 58 -7.66 2.53 -11.50
N MET A 59 -6.71 1.89 -10.83
CA MET A 59 -6.63 1.85 -9.38
C MET A 59 -5.22 2.22 -8.94
N VAL A 60 -5.14 3.09 -7.94
CA VAL A 60 -3.88 3.45 -7.29
C VAL A 60 -3.96 3.02 -5.84
N VAL A 61 -2.99 2.24 -5.39
CA VAL A 61 -2.86 1.78 -4.01
C VAL A 61 -1.54 2.31 -3.47
N THR A 62 -1.58 3.15 -2.45
CA THR A 62 -0.38 3.77 -1.85
C THR A 62 -0.16 3.27 -0.43
N THR A 63 1.07 3.39 0.06
CA THR A 63 1.43 3.12 1.46
C THR A 63 1.17 4.34 2.36
N THR A 64 0.85 4.13 3.65
CA THR A 64 0.50 5.16 4.67
C THR A 64 1.64 6.12 5.10
N ASP A 65 2.78 6.12 4.41
CA ASP A 65 4.08 6.68 4.84
C ASP A 65 4.80 5.85 5.94
N GLY A 66 6.10 5.58 5.87
CA GLY A 66 7.10 6.05 4.90
C GLY A 66 8.55 6.07 5.39
N ALA A 67 8.91 5.38 6.49
CA ALA A 67 10.28 5.43 7.03
C ALA A 67 10.89 4.04 7.35
N ASP A 68 10.19 2.94 7.11
CA ASP A 68 10.60 1.61 7.57
C ASP A 68 11.58 0.90 6.63
N LYS A 69 11.85 1.46 5.44
CA LYS A 69 12.65 0.84 4.37
C LYS A 69 13.71 1.78 3.78
N GLY A 70 14.08 2.85 4.49
CA GLY A 70 15.01 3.86 3.98
C GLY A 70 14.54 4.44 2.64
N ALA A 71 15.42 4.46 1.63
CA ALA A 71 15.12 4.98 0.29
C ALA A 71 14.00 4.23 -0.46
N TYR A 72 13.64 3.01 -0.03
CA TYR A 72 12.54 2.23 -0.60
C TYR A 72 11.19 2.49 0.07
N SER A 73 11.16 3.39 1.06
CA SER A 73 9.94 3.74 1.76
C SER A 73 9.02 4.57 0.89
N GLY A 74 7.71 4.36 1.08
CA GLY A 74 6.71 4.90 0.17
C GLY A 74 6.68 4.10 -1.13
N SER A 75 5.51 3.54 -1.44
CA SER A 75 5.28 2.91 -2.73
C SER A 75 3.84 3.10 -3.17
N ALA A 76 3.65 3.11 -4.49
CA ALA A 76 2.35 3.07 -5.12
C ALA A 76 2.29 1.92 -6.12
N LEU A 77 1.25 1.09 -6.02
CA LEU A 77 0.82 0.23 -7.12
C LEU A 77 -0.21 0.97 -7.96
N ILE A 78 -0.07 0.85 -9.28
CA ILE A 78 -1.01 1.40 -10.24
C ILE A 78 -1.45 0.24 -11.13
N PHE A 79 -2.76 0.02 -11.18
CA PHE A 79 -3.38 -0.98 -12.03
C PHE A 79 -4.17 -0.25 -13.11
N THR A 80 -4.08 -0.72 -14.35
CA THR A 80 -4.92 -0.24 -15.46
C THR A 80 -5.45 -1.44 -16.21
N TRP A 81 -6.78 -1.58 -16.35
CA TRP A 81 -7.38 -2.76 -16.99
C TRP A 81 -8.63 -2.41 -17.79
N ASN A 82 -8.96 -3.28 -18.74
CA ASN A 82 -10.17 -3.12 -19.54
C ASN A 82 -11.44 -3.27 -18.67
N PRO A 83 -12.51 -2.49 -18.90
CA PRO A 83 -13.67 -2.44 -18.00
C PRO A 83 -14.65 -3.60 -18.26
N LEU A 84 -14.20 -4.84 -18.04
CA LEU A 84 -14.92 -6.08 -18.37
C LEU A 84 -15.38 -6.86 -17.11
N GLY A 85 -15.57 -6.15 -16.00
CA GLY A 85 -16.03 -6.70 -14.72
C GLY A 85 -15.01 -7.62 -14.04
N ALA A 86 -15.48 -8.42 -13.08
CA ALA A 86 -14.66 -9.41 -12.38
C ALA A 86 -14.15 -10.53 -13.32
N GLY A 87 -13.06 -11.18 -12.94
CA GLY A 87 -12.50 -12.36 -13.58
C GLY A 87 -10.97 -12.34 -13.65
N LYS A 88 -10.41 -13.26 -14.42
CA LYS A 88 -8.97 -13.34 -14.67
C LYS A 88 -8.56 -12.42 -15.80
N TYR A 89 -7.56 -11.58 -15.54
CA TYR A 89 -6.97 -10.67 -16.52
C TYR A 89 -5.53 -11.07 -16.78
N THR A 90 -5.15 -11.13 -18.06
CA THR A 90 -3.76 -11.41 -18.44
C THR A 90 -2.91 -10.18 -18.20
N ILE A 91 -1.79 -10.34 -17.50
CA ILE A 91 -0.88 -9.23 -17.20
C ILE A 91 -0.09 -8.86 -18.46
N THR A 92 -0.06 -7.57 -18.79
CA THR A 92 0.54 -7.08 -20.03
C THR A 92 0.99 -5.62 -19.93
N THR A 93 1.47 -5.06 -21.04
CA THR A 93 1.88 -3.66 -21.16
C THR A 93 0.69 -2.71 -21.16
N SER A 94 0.89 -1.48 -20.66
CA SER A 94 -0.12 -0.42 -20.70
C SER A 94 -0.64 -0.14 -22.11
N THR A 95 0.24 -0.11 -23.11
CA THR A 95 -0.12 0.06 -24.52
C THR A 95 -1.11 -1.01 -25.01
N LEU A 96 -0.93 -2.27 -24.63
CA LEU A 96 -1.84 -3.33 -25.06
C LEU A 96 -3.19 -3.24 -24.38
N VAL A 97 -3.25 -2.87 -23.09
CA VAL A 97 -4.53 -2.60 -22.41
C VAL A 97 -5.33 -1.52 -23.14
N LEU A 98 -4.67 -0.42 -23.51
CA LEU A 98 -5.32 0.73 -24.17
C LEU A 98 -5.80 0.43 -25.59
N ASN A 99 -5.11 -0.47 -26.31
CA ASN A 99 -5.39 -0.76 -27.72
C ASN A 99 -6.16 -2.07 -27.97
N SER A 100 -6.52 -2.82 -26.93
CA SER A 100 -7.21 -4.12 -27.06
C SER A 100 -8.56 -4.11 -26.34
N PRO A 101 -9.50 -3.22 -26.71
CA PRO A 101 -10.82 -3.19 -26.09
C PRO A 101 -11.51 -4.55 -26.24
N GLY A 102 -12.23 -4.98 -25.20
CA GLY A 102 -12.94 -6.27 -25.20
C GLY A 102 -12.10 -7.49 -24.78
N THR A 103 -10.80 -7.32 -24.53
CA THR A 103 -9.95 -8.39 -23.96
C THR A 103 -9.69 -8.13 -22.48
N LYS A 104 -9.70 -9.17 -21.63
CA LYS A 104 -9.35 -9.02 -20.20
C LYS A 104 -7.84 -8.90 -20.03
N LEU A 105 -7.32 -7.70 -20.23
CA LEU A 105 -5.91 -7.35 -20.02
C LEU A 105 -5.76 -6.38 -18.85
N ILE A 106 -4.68 -6.55 -18.09
CA ILE A 106 -4.31 -5.68 -16.99
C ILE A 106 -2.83 -5.31 -17.07
N ASN A 107 -2.55 -4.04 -16.89
CA ASN A 107 -1.21 -3.53 -16.69
C ASN A 107 -1.04 -3.21 -15.20
N VAL A 108 0.13 -3.54 -14.68
CA VAL A 108 0.51 -3.32 -13.28
C VAL A 108 1.84 -2.60 -13.24
N GLN A 109 1.89 -1.53 -12.47
CA GLN A 109 3.08 -0.72 -12.22
C GLN A 109 3.33 -0.63 -10.74
N CYS A 110 4.61 -0.51 -10.37
CA CYS A 110 5.04 -0.26 -9.02
C CYS A 110 6.01 0.93 -9.02
N GLN A 111 5.68 1.98 -8.30
CA GLN A 111 6.60 3.08 -8.02
C GLN A 111 7.08 2.96 -6.58
N ILE A 112 8.40 2.97 -6.38
CA ILE A 112 9.05 2.89 -5.07
C ILE A 112 9.79 4.20 -4.74
N GLY A 113 9.99 4.45 -3.45
CA GLY A 113 10.70 5.63 -2.95
C GLY A 113 9.84 6.89 -2.91
N THR A 114 8.52 6.77 -2.86
CA THR A 114 7.62 7.94 -2.93
C THR A 114 7.55 8.74 -1.63
N ALA A 115 8.00 8.18 -0.51
CA ALA A 115 7.97 8.85 0.79
C ALA A 115 9.28 9.58 1.12
N VAL A 116 10.28 9.50 0.23
CA VAL A 116 11.54 10.22 0.36
C VAL A 116 11.66 11.29 -0.73
N ASN A 117 12.31 12.40 -0.41
CA ASN A 117 12.43 13.55 -1.31
C ASN A 117 13.58 13.42 -2.34
N THR A 118 14.39 12.36 -2.26
CA THR A 118 15.57 12.18 -3.12
C THR A 118 15.24 11.71 -4.53
N GLY A 119 14.14 10.97 -4.71
CA GLY A 119 13.75 10.43 -5.99
C GLY A 119 12.91 9.17 -5.87
N SER A 120 12.34 8.74 -6.99
CA SER A 120 11.53 7.51 -7.06
C SER A 120 11.82 6.73 -8.34
N THR A 121 11.53 5.44 -8.32
CA THR A 121 11.74 4.55 -9.47
C THR A 121 10.46 3.78 -9.77
N ARG A 122 10.02 3.85 -11.03
CA ARG A 122 8.84 3.15 -11.53
C ARG A 122 9.24 1.92 -12.33
N TYR A 123 8.46 0.87 -12.11
CA TYR A 123 8.54 -0.41 -12.78
C TYR A 123 7.21 -0.69 -13.44
N ASP A 124 7.26 -1.35 -14.60
CA ASP A 124 6.09 -1.68 -15.40
C ASP A 124 6.09 -3.17 -15.78
N SER A 125 4.90 -3.71 -16.03
CA SER A 125 4.72 -5.08 -16.49
C SER A 125 4.92 -5.17 -18.01
N GLY A 126 5.57 -6.25 -18.43
CA GLY A 126 5.59 -6.69 -19.82
C GLY A 126 4.43 -7.65 -20.11
N SER A 127 4.29 -8.04 -21.38
CA SER A 127 3.40 -9.14 -21.77
C SER A 127 3.88 -10.46 -21.20
N THR A 128 2.98 -11.19 -20.54
CA THR A 128 3.26 -12.46 -19.88
C THR A 128 2.03 -13.37 -19.95
N THR A 129 2.21 -14.65 -19.61
CA THR A 129 1.09 -15.59 -19.38
C THR A 129 0.53 -15.52 -17.97
N ALA A 130 1.18 -14.77 -17.06
CA ALA A 130 0.69 -14.57 -15.70
C ALA A 130 -0.63 -13.79 -15.70
N THR A 131 -1.48 -14.07 -14.71
CA THR A 131 -2.80 -13.45 -14.57
C THR A 131 -2.96 -12.75 -13.23
N ALA A 132 -3.79 -11.70 -13.22
CA ALA A 132 -4.36 -11.13 -12.01
C ALA A 132 -5.83 -11.54 -11.87
N ASP A 133 -6.24 -11.95 -10.68
CA ASP A 133 -7.63 -12.16 -10.32
C ASP A 133 -8.24 -10.83 -9.91
N VAL A 134 -9.27 -10.38 -10.65
CA VAL A 134 -10.02 -9.16 -10.37
C VAL A 134 -11.39 -9.55 -9.81
N THR A 135 -11.72 -9.08 -8.61
CA THR A 135 -13.05 -9.24 -8.00
C THR A 135 -13.70 -7.89 -7.75
N VAL A 136 -15.00 -7.90 -7.45
CA VAL A 136 -15.77 -6.70 -7.11
C VAL A 136 -16.47 -6.95 -5.78
N ASP A 137 -16.32 -6.03 -4.83
CA ASP A 137 -16.97 -6.13 -3.53
C ASP A 137 -18.46 -5.71 -3.59
N ALA A 138 -19.16 -5.85 -2.46
CA ALA A 138 -20.57 -5.47 -2.35
C ALA A 138 -20.81 -3.95 -2.55
N SER A 139 -19.76 -3.13 -2.42
CA SER A 139 -19.80 -1.68 -2.65
C SER A 139 -19.45 -1.29 -4.09
N GLY A 140 -19.19 -2.27 -4.97
CA GLY A 140 -18.79 -2.04 -6.35
C GLY A 140 -17.32 -1.69 -6.54
N LYS A 141 -16.47 -1.80 -5.50
CA LYS A 141 -15.02 -1.56 -5.61
C LYS A 141 -14.32 -2.78 -6.17
N TYR A 142 -13.34 -2.55 -7.02
CA TYR A 142 -12.52 -3.62 -7.57
C TYR A 142 -11.39 -4.00 -6.62
N HIS A 143 -11.05 -5.28 -6.61
CA HIS A 143 -9.94 -5.84 -5.86
C HIS A 143 -9.06 -6.66 -6.80
N VAL A 144 -7.74 -6.53 -6.71
CA VAL A 144 -6.79 -7.20 -7.60
C VAL A 144 -5.84 -8.07 -6.79
N THR A 145 -5.75 -9.35 -7.15
CA THR A 145 -4.82 -10.31 -6.53
C THR A 145 -3.90 -10.92 -7.58
N ILE A 146 -2.61 -11.01 -7.27
CA ILE A 146 -1.55 -11.60 -8.11
C ILE A 146 -0.78 -12.59 -7.23
N THR A 147 -1.11 -13.87 -7.37
CA THR A 147 -0.53 -14.96 -6.56
C THR A 147 0.78 -15.49 -7.16
N GLN A 148 0.84 -15.61 -8.48
CA GLN A 148 2.06 -15.97 -9.20
C GLN A 148 2.94 -14.73 -9.36
N PRO A 149 4.22 -14.76 -8.91
CA PRO A 149 5.10 -13.61 -9.04
C PRO A 149 5.24 -13.15 -10.50
N VAL A 150 4.96 -11.87 -10.75
CA VAL A 150 5.19 -11.23 -12.06
C VAL A 150 6.42 -10.35 -12.00
N VAL A 151 7.33 -10.48 -12.96
CA VAL A 151 8.53 -9.64 -13.03
C VAL A 151 8.16 -8.29 -13.64
N LEU A 152 8.38 -7.21 -12.89
CA LEU A 152 8.28 -5.85 -13.41
C LEU A 152 9.68 -5.33 -13.74
N THR A 153 9.77 -4.52 -14.80
CA THR A 153 11.03 -3.94 -15.29
C THR A 153 11.05 -2.44 -15.05
N LYS A 154 12.20 -1.91 -14.65
CA LYS A 154 12.44 -0.48 -14.44
C LYS A 154 12.19 0.27 -15.75
N THR A 155 11.34 1.30 -15.71
CA THR A 155 10.99 2.09 -16.90
C THR A 155 11.23 3.58 -16.73
N LEU A 156 11.20 4.10 -15.49
CA LEU A 156 11.37 5.51 -15.24
C LEU A 156 12.03 5.77 -13.88
N THR A 157 12.91 6.75 -13.84
CA THR A 157 13.50 7.32 -12.63
C THR A 157 13.17 8.80 -12.55
N THR A 158 12.69 9.25 -11.39
CA THR A 158 12.43 10.66 -11.08
C THR A 158 13.45 11.12 -10.05
N GLY A 159 14.05 12.30 -10.24
CA GLY A 159 15.16 12.76 -9.39
C GLY A 159 16.37 11.85 -9.54
N THR A 160 17.00 11.44 -8.44
CA THR A 160 18.09 10.46 -8.47
C THR A 160 17.61 9.00 -8.52
N GLY A 161 16.29 8.79 -8.50
CA GLY A 161 15.70 7.46 -8.32
C GLY A 161 15.97 6.87 -6.92
N VAL A 162 15.68 5.59 -6.75
CA VAL A 162 16.05 4.84 -5.55
C VAL A 162 17.45 4.23 -5.76
N GLN A 163 18.43 4.69 -5.00
CA GLN A 163 19.81 4.21 -5.10
C GLN A 163 19.90 2.71 -4.80
N GLY A 164 20.60 1.97 -5.67
CA GLY A 164 20.76 0.52 -5.55
C GLY A 164 19.55 -0.30 -6.01
N ALA A 165 18.51 0.33 -6.57
CA ALA A 165 17.37 -0.40 -7.08
C ALA A 165 17.75 -1.21 -8.34
N ALA A 166 17.44 -2.50 -8.31
CA ALA A 166 17.71 -3.44 -9.41
C ALA A 166 16.88 -3.10 -10.65
N ASP A 167 17.23 -3.66 -11.82
CA ASP A 167 16.50 -3.39 -13.06
C ASP A 167 15.14 -4.10 -13.11
N THR A 168 14.97 -5.15 -12.33
CA THR A 168 13.72 -5.90 -12.24
C THR A 168 13.44 -6.35 -10.82
N TYR A 169 12.15 -6.54 -10.51
CA TYR A 169 11.70 -7.17 -9.28
C TYR A 169 10.46 -8.02 -9.52
N PRO A 170 10.32 -9.16 -8.81
CA PRO A 170 9.06 -9.89 -8.76
C PRO A 170 8.03 -9.12 -7.91
N LEU A 171 6.79 -9.07 -8.37
CA LEU A 171 5.62 -8.54 -7.69
C LEU A 171 4.63 -9.66 -7.39
N THR A 172 4.13 -9.70 -6.15
CA THR A 172 2.88 -10.39 -5.78
C THR A 172 1.97 -9.43 -5.05
N VAL A 173 0.67 -9.54 -5.25
CA VAL A 173 -0.33 -8.65 -4.66
C VAL A 173 -1.38 -9.49 -3.97
N ASN A 174 -1.61 -9.23 -2.69
CA ASN A 174 -2.73 -9.76 -1.95
C ASN A 174 -3.79 -8.66 -1.86
N ASN A 175 -4.89 -8.82 -2.60
CA ASN A 175 -6.09 -8.02 -2.45
C ASN A 175 -5.81 -6.50 -2.51
N GLY A 176 -5.21 -6.01 -3.59
CA GLY A 176 -5.04 -4.57 -3.85
C GLY A 176 -6.39 -3.90 -4.11
N TYR A 177 -6.77 -2.88 -3.34
CA TYR A 177 -8.03 -2.14 -3.52
C TYR A 177 -7.97 -0.72 -2.99
#